data_AF-A0A5J4R2L2-F1
#
_entry.id   AF-A0A5J4R2L2-F1
#
_cell.length_a   1.000
_cell.length_b   1.000
_cell.length_c   1.000
_cell.angle_alpha   90.00
_cell.angle_beta   90.00
_cell.angle_gamma   90.00
#
_symmetry.space_group_name_H-M   'P 1'
#
loop_
_entity.id
_entity.type
_entity.pdbx_description
1 polymer ?
#
loop_
_entity_poly.entity_id
_entity_poly.type
_entity_poly.pdbx_seq_one_letter_code
_entity_poly.pdbx_strand_id
1 'polypeptide(L)'
;PQEGIKFSIAQHGTQQWEEYINLPNPEDQGPPAPWNTKLNTFQQLILHRYLREERVAFSVRKIVEYILGSIYSDPPPFDMKETFASSDYATPIVFFLSPGTDPAQIMHNFAAEKGASERLVVKSLGQGQGPVTDKLIERGKEQGLWVLLQNCHLCTSWMPSLDAIIEKLGSADSTSKISPDFRLFLTSMLSKAFPVAVLQTSINITNEPPLGLRVNLQRSLASFQEHFDAHSRTDV
;
A
#
# COMPACT_ATOMS: atom_id res chain seq x y z
N PRO A 1 39.09 -17.12 29.56
CA PRO A 1 38.14 -17.68 28.56
C PRO A 1 36.65 -17.52 28.95
N GLN A 2 36.26 -16.38 29.56
CA GLN A 2 34.87 -16.05 29.87
C GLN A 2 34.49 -14.66 29.34
N GLU A 3 34.98 -14.27 28.16
CA GLU A 3 34.76 -12.93 27.60
C GLU A 3 33.63 -12.93 26.56
N GLY A 4 32.39 -13.16 27.00
CA GLY A 4 31.22 -13.16 26.12
C GLY A 4 30.02 -12.45 26.74
N ILE A 5 29.02 -12.12 25.93
CA ILE A 5 27.79 -11.44 26.37
C ILE A 5 27.12 -12.22 27.52
N LYS A 6 27.05 -13.55 27.42
CA LYS A 6 26.51 -14.43 28.46
C LYS A 6 27.17 -14.18 29.83
N PHE A 7 28.49 -14.02 29.85
CA PHE A 7 29.23 -13.75 31.08
C PHE A 7 29.01 -12.31 31.57
N SER A 8 28.97 -11.35 30.64
CA SER A 8 28.69 -9.95 30.96
C SER A 8 27.33 -9.74 31.61
N ILE A 9 26.29 -10.43 31.11
CA ILE A 9 24.94 -10.40 31.69
C ILE A 9 24.93 -11.07 33.08
N ALA A 10 25.61 -12.21 33.23
CA ALA A 10 25.53 -13.03 34.43
C ALA A 10 26.40 -12.55 35.62
N GLN A 11 27.51 -11.84 35.40
CA GLN A 11 28.47 -11.57 36.48
C GLN A 11 28.99 -10.13 36.61
N HIS A 12 29.14 -9.36 35.53
CA HIS A 12 29.91 -8.10 35.54
C HIS A 12 29.14 -6.83 35.13
N GLY A 13 27.83 -6.93 34.88
CA GLY A 13 27.01 -5.80 34.49
C GLY A 13 25.53 -5.99 34.76
N THR A 14 25.15 -6.85 35.72
CA THR A 14 23.75 -7.26 35.94
C THR A 14 22.82 -6.08 36.10
N GLN A 15 23.20 -5.05 36.88
CA GLN A 15 22.38 -3.85 37.06
C GLN A 15 22.24 -3.04 35.77
N GLN A 16 23.31 -2.81 35.01
CA GLN A 16 23.26 -2.04 33.76
C GLN A 16 22.47 -2.80 32.68
N TRP A 17 22.62 -4.12 32.62
CA TRP A 17 21.85 -4.98 31.73
C TRP A 17 20.38 -5.03 32.14
N GLU A 18 20.08 -5.09 33.43
CA GLU A 18 18.71 -5.03 33.96
C GLU A 18 18.06 -3.67 33.66
N GLU A 19 18.78 -2.57 33.87
CA GLU A 19 18.33 -1.23 33.49
C GLU A 19 18.05 -1.15 31.99
N TYR A 20 18.97 -1.62 31.15
CA TYR A 20 18.79 -1.66 29.69
C TYR A 20 17.59 -2.51 29.25
N ILE A 21 17.45 -3.72 29.80
CA ILE A 21 16.34 -4.63 29.51
C ILE A 21 15.01 -3.99 29.92
N ASN A 22 14.98 -3.25 31.02
CA ASN A 22 13.77 -2.60 31.53
C ASN A 22 13.45 -1.26 30.87
N LEU A 23 14.29 -0.76 29.94
CA LEU A 23 13.98 0.45 29.19
C LEU A 23 12.69 0.28 28.37
N PRO A 24 11.86 1.33 28.25
CA PRO A 24 10.68 1.26 27.39
C PRO A 24 11.06 1.09 25.91
N ASN A 25 12.12 1.78 25.47
CA ASN A 25 12.63 1.76 24.10
C ASN A 25 14.15 1.46 24.11
N PRO A 26 14.55 0.20 24.37
CA PRO A 26 15.97 -0.16 24.41
C PRO A 26 16.65 0.06 23.06
N GLU A 27 15.93 0.00 21.93
CA GLU A 27 16.49 0.19 20.60
C GLU A 27 16.87 1.63 20.24
N ASP A 28 16.41 2.62 21.02
CA ASP A 28 16.89 3.99 20.93
C ASP A 28 18.24 4.19 21.64
N GLN A 29 18.67 3.19 22.43
CA GLN A 29 19.90 3.21 23.20
C GLN A 29 20.80 2.03 22.80
N GLY A 30 22.11 2.18 22.98
CA GLY A 30 23.03 1.05 22.80
C GLY A 30 23.01 0.12 24.01
N PRO A 31 23.32 -1.18 23.86
CA PRO A 31 23.53 -2.07 25.00
C PRO A 31 24.66 -1.55 25.91
N PRO A 32 24.72 -1.95 27.19
CA PRO A 32 25.75 -1.49 28.11
C PRO A 32 27.17 -1.65 27.56
N ALA A 33 28.05 -0.70 27.91
CA ALA A 33 29.45 -0.77 27.53
C ALA A 33 30.09 -2.07 28.05
N PRO A 34 30.99 -2.72 27.28
CA PRO A 34 31.56 -2.29 25.99
C PRO A 34 30.76 -2.75 24.76
N TRP A 35 29.56 -3.30 24.94
CA TRP A 35 28.82 -3.95 23.84
C TRP A 35 28.17 -2.97 22.88
N ASN A 36 27.90 -1.73 23.31
CA ASN A 36 27.48 -0.64 22.43
C ASN A 36 28.43 -0.40 21.25
N THR A 37 29.74 -0.60 21.44
CA THR A 37 30.76 -0.38 20.40
C THR A 37 31.24 -1.67 19.77
N LYS A 38 31.20 -2.80 20.50
CA LYS A 38 31.61 -4.10 19.98
C LYS A 38 30.57 -4.76 19.07
N LEU A 39 29.28 -4.44 19.24
CA LEU A 39 28.20 -5.05 18.47
C LEU A 39 27.75 -4.12 17.35
N ASN A 40 27.66 -4.67 16.14
CA ASN A 40 27.00 -3.98 15.03
C ASN A 40 25.47 -4.03 15.17
N THR A 41 24.76 -3.25 14.34
CA THR A 41 23.30 -3.10 14.45
C THR A 41 22.54 -4.43 14.31
N PHE A 42 23.01 -5.34 13.45
CA PHE A 42 22.39 -6.67 13.31
C PHE A 42 22.63 -7.56 14.53
N GLN A 43 23.82 -7.50 15.12
CA GLN A 43 24.12 -8.22 16.37
C GLN A 43 23.32 -7.67 17.55
N GLN A 44 23.08 -6.35 17.59
CA GLN A 44 22.18 -5.72 18.57
C GLN A 44 20.72 -6.16 18.37
N LEU A 45 20.26 -6.34 17.12
CA LEU A 45 18.95 -6.92 16.84
C LEU A 45 18.82 -8.36 17.38
N ILE A 46 19.85 -9.19 17.21
CA ILE A 46 19.89 -10.54 17.78
C ILE A 46 19.77 -10.47 19.30
N LEU A 47 20.46 -9.53 19.93
CA LEU A 47 20.38 -9.32 21.38
C LEU A 47 18.96 -8.95 21.84
N HIS A 48 18.27 -8.05 21.13
CA HIS A 48 16.86 -7.76 21.40
C HIS A 48 15.95 -8.98 21.22
N ARG A 49 16.20 -9.81 20.20
CA ARG A 49 15.44 -11.05 20.02
C ARG A 49 15.52 -11.98 21.23
N TYR A 50 16.64 -12.00 21.95
CA TYR A 50 16.80 -12.83 23.14
C TYR A 50 16.35 -12.16 24.45
N LEU A 51 16.49 -10.84 24.56
CA LEU A 51 16.23 -10.11 25.81
C LEU A 51 14.85 -9.44 25.87
N ARG A 52 14.31 -9.02 24.72
CA ARG A 52 13.10 -8.20 24.55
C ARG A 52 12.47 -8.49 23.17
N GLU A 53 11.97 -9.72 22.99
CA GLU A 53 11.45 -10.20 21.70
C GLU A 53 10.37 -9.28 21.10
N GLU A 54 9.52 -8.69 21.94
CA GLU A 54 8.48 -7.76 21.54
C GLU A 54 9.03 -6.42 20.99
N ARG A 55 10.30 -6.09 21.27
CA ARG A 55 10.99 -4.89 20.73
C ARG A 55 11.70 -5.14 19.40
N VAL A 56 11.71 -6.37 18.90
CA VAL A 56 12.38 -6.73 17.63
C VAL A 56 11.81 -5.93 16.47
N ALA A 57 10.48 -5.76 16.39
CA ALA A 57 9.85 -5.01 15.31
C ALA A 57 10.33 -3.54 15.25
N PHE A 58 10.47 -2.88 16.40
CA PHE A 58 10.98 -1.51 16.49
C PHE A 58 12.47 -1.42 16.12
N SER A 59 13.24 -2.43 16.53
CA SER A 59 14.66 -2.54 16.18
C SER A 59 14.88 -2.72 14.68
N VAL A 60 14.08 -3.58 14.04
CA VAL A 60 14.10 -3.75 12.58
C VAL A 60 13.72 -2.44 11.88
N ARG A 61 12.69 -1.75 12.37
CA ARG A 61 12.28 -0.44 11.83
C ARG A 61 13.42 0.58 11.84
N LYS A 62 14.15 0.69 12.95
CA LYS A 62 15.34 1.57 13.08
C LYS A 62 16.46 1.18 12.11
N ILE A 63 16.70 -0.12 11.93
CA ILE A 63 17.69 -0.61 10.97
C ILE A 63 17.31 -0.23 9.54
N VAL A 64 16.04 -0.42 9.16
CA VAL A 64 15.53 -0.04 7.84
C VAL A 64 15.67 1.46 7.62
N GLU A 65 15.29 2.27 8.61
CA GLU A 65 15.45 3.73 8.56
C GLU A 65 16.91 4.16 8.42
N TYR A 66 17.83 3.52 9.14
CA TYR A 66 19.26 3.83 9.07
C TYR A 66 19.89 3.43 7.72
N ILE A 67 19.49 2.29 7.13
CA ILE A 67 20.09 1.76 5.90
C ILE A 67 19.44 2.33 4.63
N LEU A 68 18.10 2.36 4.59
CA LEU A 68 17.32 2.71 3.40
C LEU A 68 16.70 4.11 3.48
N GLY A 69 16.65 4.71 4.67
CA GLY A 69 16.03 6.00 4.91
C GLY A 69 14.62 5.89 5.49
N SER A 70 14.13 6.99 6.06
CA SER A 70 12.86 7.06 6.78
C SER A 70 11.63 6.72 5.94
N ILE A 71 11.67 6.95 4.62
CA ILE A 71 10.55 6.66 3.71
C ILE A 71 10.16 5.16 3.67
N TYR A 72 11.09 4.26 4.01
CA TYR A 72 10.83 2.82 4.08
C TYR A 72 10.36 2.36 5.47
N SER A 73 10.46 3.25 6.47
CA SER A 73 10.00 3.05 7.85
C SER A 73 8.63 3.72 8.10
N ASP A 74 8.34 4.80 7.38
CA ASP A 74 7.06 5.51 7.38
C ASP A 74 6.73 5.92 5.94
N PRO A 75 5.97 5.09 5.19
CA PRO A 75 5.67 5.37 3.79
C PRO A 75 4.80 6.62 3.65
N PRO A 76 5.00 7.42 2.58
CA PRO A 76 4.15 8.57 2.32
C PRO A 76 2.69 8.15 2.09
N PRO A 77 1.72 9.05 2.32
CA PRO A 77 0.33 8.78 2.01
C PRO A 77 0.14 8.52 0.51
N PHE A 78 -0.89 7.75 0.17
CA PHE A 78 -1.26 7.48 -1.21
C PHE A 78 -1.51 8.78 -2.01
N ASP A 79 -0.88 8.89 -3.18
CA ASP A 79 -1.08 9.99 -4.14
C ASP A 79 -1.63 9.45 -5.47
N MET A 80 -2.87 9.82 -5.78
CA MET A 80 -3.55 9.44 -7.03
C MET A 80 -2.93 10.13 -8.26
N LYS A 81 -2.39 11.35 -8.12
CA LYS A 81 -1.78 12.10 -9.24
C LYS A 81 -0.50 11.42 -9.70
N GLU A 82 0.37 11.06 -8.75
CA GLU A 82 1.62 10.36 -9.04
C GLU A 82 1.35 8.97 -9.62
N THR A 83 0.43 8.22 -9.01
CA THR A 83 -0.01 6.91 -9.51
C THR A 83 -0.55 6.99 -10.93
N PHE A 84 -1.38 7.99 -11.23
CA PHE A 84 -1.93 8.15 -12.57
C PHE A 84 -0.85 8.52 -13.59
N ALA A 85 0.15 9.31 -13.19
CA ALA A 85 1.25 9.72 -14.05
C ALA A 85 2.17 8.55 -14.44
N SER A 86 2.25 7.51 -13.61
CA SER A 86 2.98 6.28 -13.93
C SER A 86 2.17 5.24 -14.71
N SER A 87 0.88 5.51 -14.97
CA SER A 87 -0.04 4.63 -15.71
C SER A 87 -0.33 5.14 -17.12
N ASP A 88 -0.53 4.20 -18.04
CA ASP A 88 -0.95 4.44 -19.41
C ASP A 88 -2.12 3.52 -19.82
N TYR A 89 -2.41 3.44 -21.12
CA TYR A 89 -3.47 2.59 -21.65
C TYR A 89 -3.18 1.08 -21.50
N ALA A 90 -1.90 0.71 -21.35
CA ALA A 90 -1.42 -0.66 -21.29
C ALA A 90 -1.12 -1.12 -19.85
N THR A 91 -1.01 -0.19 -18.92
CA THR A 91 -0.62 -0.39 -17.52
C THR A 91 -1.78 -0.05 -16.59
N PRO A 92 -2.63 -1.04 -16.24
CA PRO A 92 -3.76 -0.83 -15.36
C PRO A 92 -3.31 -0.45 -13.94
N ILE A 93 -4.24 0.11 -13.17
CA ILE A 93 -4.06 0.35 -11.74
C ILE A 93 -5.00 -0.57 -10.95
N VAL A 94 -4.45 -1.30 -9.98
CA VAL A 94 -5.20 -2.22 -9.13
C VAL A 94 -5.18 -1.74 -7.69
N PHE A 95 -6.36 -1.46 -7.15
CA PHE A 95 -6.57 -1.15 -5.75
C PHE A 95 -6.97 -2.41 -4.98
N PHE A 96 -6.09 -2.88 -4.12
CA PHE A 96 -6.39 -3.90 -3.13
C PHE A 96 -7.13 -3.28 -1.95
N LEU A 97 -8.38 -3.73 -1.78
CA LEU A 97 -9.28 -3.20 -0.77
C LEU A 97 -8.99 -3.83 0.58
N SER A 98 -8.74 -2.99 1.58
CA SER A 98 -8.89 -3.34 2.99
C SER A 98 -10.37 -3.16 3.40
N PRO A 99 -10.85 -3.87 4.43
CA PRO A 99 -12.20 -3.66 4.94
C PRO A 99 -12.47 -2.19 5.28
N GLY A 100 -13.56 -1.63 4.77
CA GLY A 100 -13.95 -0.24 5.03
C GLY A 100 -13.26 0.82 4.16
N THR A 101 -12.45 0.43 3.17
CA THR A 101 -11.86 1.36 2.19
C THR A 101 -12.40 1.09 0.79
N ASP A 102 -12.87 2.11 0.09
CA ASP A 102 -13.24 2.06 -1.33
C ASP A 102 -12.63 3.28 -2.06
N PRO A 103 -11.75 3.09 -3.06
CA PRO A 103 -11.15 4.19 -3.81
C PRO A 103 -12.12 4.89 -4.76
N ALA A 104 -13.37 4.41 -4.92
CA ALA A 104 -14.33 4.98 -5.87
C ALA A 104 -14.51 6.50 -5.71
N GLN A 105 -14.64 7.00 -4.48
CA GLN A 105 -14.78 8.44 -4.25
C GLN A 105 -13.52 9.21 -4.67
N ILE A 106 -12.34 8.67 -4.37
CA ILE A 106 -11.05 9.26 -4.77
C ILE A 106 -10.97 9.31 -6.30
N MET A 107 -11.38 8.25 -6.98
CA MET A 107 -11.44 8.18 -8.44
C MET A 107 -12.41 9.20 -9.04
N HIS A 108 -13.60 9.37 -8.46
CA HIS A 108 -14.56 10.38 -8.92
C HIS A 108 -14.02 11.80 -8.78
N ASN A 109 -13.45 12.13 -7.63
CA ASN A 109 -12.86 13.45 -7.37
C ASN A 109 -11.68 13.71 -8.33
N PHE A 110 -10.83 12.71 -8.54
CA PHE A 110 -9.69 12.81 -9.42
C PHE A 110 -10.09 12.96 -10.90
N ALA A 111 -11.12 12.22 -11.34
CA ALA A 111 -11.67 12.38 -12.68
C ALA A 111 -12.28 13.77 -12.89
N ALA A 112 -12.95 14.33 -11.89
CA ALA A 112 -13.42 15.72 -11.94
C ALA A 112 -12.28 16.72 -12.05
N GLU A 113 -11.23 16.57 -11.26
CA GLU A 113 -10.03 17.43 -11.33
C GLU A 113 -9.38 17.39 -12.72
N LYS A 114 -9.37 16.22 -13.38
CA LYS A 114 -8.80 16.01 -14.71
C LYS A 114 -9.76 16.32 -15.87
N GLY A 115 -10.98 16.80 -15.59
CA GLY A 115 -12.00 17.03 -16.62
C GLY A 115 -12.44 15.75 -17.34
N ALA A 116 -12.28 14.59 -16.71
CA ALA A 116 -12.60 13.26 -17.23
C ALA A 116 -13.86 12.65 -16.59
N SER A 117 -14.65 13.41 -15.83
CA SER A 117 -15.86 12.91 -15.16
C SER A 117 -16.82 12.18 -16.09
N GLU A 118 -17.09 12.72 -17.28
CA GLU A 118 -17.99 12.12 -18.26
C GLU A 118 -17.40 10.87 -18.93
N ARG A 119 -16.06 10.71 -18.88
CA ARG A 119 -15.34 9.56 -19.43
C ARG A 119 -15.11 8.45 -18.40
N LEU A 120 -15.31 8.74 -17.11
CA LEU A 120 -15.21 7.75 -16.05
C LEU A 120 -16.48 6.89 -16.02
N VAL A 121 -16.31 5.61 -16.35
CA VAL A 121 -17.37 4.60 -16.26
C VAL A 121 -17.05 3.63 -15.14
N VAL A 122 -17.90 3.62 -14.13
CA VAL A 122 -17.77 2.73 -12.97
C VAL A 122 -18.68 1.54 -13.11
N LYS A 123 -18.16 0.33 -12.92
CA LYS A 123 -18.90 -0.94 -13.03
C LYS A 123 -18.53 -1.88 -11.89
N SER A 124 -19.48 -2.15 -11.00
CA SER A 124 -19.30 -3.15 -9.93
C SER A 124 -19.59 -4.56 -10.45
N LEU A 125 -18.61 -5.45 -10.32
CA LEU A 125 -18.64 -6.83 -10.80
C LEU A 125 -19.33 -7.76 -9.80
N GLY A 126 -20.10 -8.68 -10.36
CA GLY A 126 -20.71 -9.81 -9.65
C GLY A 126 -20.76 -11.03 -10.56
N GLN A 127 -21.41 -12.11 -10.11
CA GLN A 127 -21.56 -13.31 -10.93
C GLN A 127 -22.23 -13.00 -12.28
N GLY A 128 -21.67 -13.57 -13.35
CA GLY A 128 -22.22 -13.47 -14.70
C GLY A 128 -21.98 -12.14 -15.43
N GLN A 129 -21.24 -11.18 -14.85
CA GLN A 129 -21.03 -9.88 -15.50
C GLN A 129 -19.92 -9.84 -16.55
N GLY A 130 -19.07 -10.87 -16.64
CA GLY A 130 -17.89 -10.91 -17.52
C GLY A 130 -18.14 -10.45 -18.97
N PRO A 131 -19.13 -11.01 -19.70
CA PRO A 131 -19.36 -10.63 -21.10
C PRO A 131 -19.75 -9.16 -21.31
N VAL A 132 -20.41 -8.54 -20.34
CA VAL A 132 -20.76 -7.11 -20.40
C VAL A 132 -19.53 -6.26 -20.11
N THR A 133 -18.67 -6.72 -19.20
CA THR A 133 -17.40 -6.08 -18.86
C THR A 133 -16.42 -6.09 -20.03
N ASP A 134 -16.31 -7.20 -20.77
CA ASP A 134 -15.46 -7.29 -21.96
C ASP A 134 -15.86 -6.22 -22.99
N LYS A 135 -17.16 -6.10 -23.28
CA LYS A 135 -17.68 -5.09 -24.20
C LYS A 135 -17.43 -3.66 -23.70
N LEU A 136 -17.53 -3.43 -22.40
CA LEU A 136 -17.23 -2.13 -21.79
C LEU A 136 -15.76 -1.76 -21.98
N ILE A 137 -14.85 -2.71 -21.78
CA ILE A 137 -13.42 -2.49 -21.98
C ILE A 137 -13.11 -2.20 -23.45
N GLU A 138 -13.65 -2.98 -24.39
CA GLU A 138 -13.46 -2.72 -25.83
C GLU A 138 -13.97 -1.34 -26.24
N ARG A 139 -15.18 -0.96 -25.79
CA ARG A 139 -15.69 0.40 -25.97
C ARG A 139 -14.77 1.45 -25.35
N GLY A 140 -14.23 1.17 -24.17
CA GLY A 140 -13.30 2.05 -23.47
C GLY A 140 -12.02 2.29 -24.25
N LYS A 141 -11.45 1.23 -24.85
CA LYS A 141 -10.26 1.31 -25.71
C LYS A 141 -10.51 2.22 -26.92
N GLU A 142 -11.65 2.08 -27.57
CA GLU A 142 -12.00 2.88 -28.76
C GLU A 142 -12.28 4.36 -28.42
N GLN A 143 -13.01 4.62 -27.33
CA GLN A 143 -13.49 5.95 -26.97
C GLN A 143 -12.57 6.71 -26.00
N GLY A 144 -11.49 6.09 -25.51
CA GLY A 144 -10.60 6.70 -24.51
C GLY A 144 -11.28 6.91 -23.16
N LEU A 145 -12.07 5.93 -22.72
CA LEU A 145 -12.78 5.98 -21.43
C LEU A 145 -11.87 5.57 -20.28
N TRP A 146 -12.23 6.02 -19.08
CA TRP A 146 -11.64 5.55 -17.83
C TRP A 146 -12.58 4.52 -17.25
N VAL A 147 -12.19 3.25 -17.30
CA VAL A 147 -13.05 2.15 -16.83
C VAL A 147 -12.61 1.74 -15.44
N LEU A 148 -13.47 1.92 -14.44
CA LEU A 148 -13.27 1.46 -13.08
C LEU A 148 -14.13 0.22 -12.82
N LEU A 149 -13.49 -0.95 -12.72
CA LEU A 149 -14.14 -2.21 -12.37
C LEU A 149 -14.03 -2.44 -10.87
N GLN A 150 -15.16 -2.45 -10.17
CA GLN A 150 -15.17 -2.66 -8.73
C GLN A 150 -15.41 -4.13 -8.39
N ASN A 151 -14.86 -4.56 -7.26
CA ASN A 151 -15.12 -5.87 -6.65
C ASN A 151 -14.78 -7.06 -7.57
N CYS A 152 -13.67 -6.99 -8.30
CA CYS A 152 -13.28 -8.03 -9.27
C CYS A 152 -13.27 -9.43 -8.65
N HIS A 153 -12.79 -9.58 -7.41
CA HIS A 153 -12.83 -10.85 -6.66
C HIS A 153 -14.20 -11.57 -6.62
N LEU A 154 -15.33 -10.86 -6.82
CA LEU A 154 -16.68 -11.45 -6.87
C LEU A 154 -16.99 -12.14 -8.21
N CYS A 155 -16.20 -11.89 -9.26
CA CYS A 155 -16.38 -12.46 -10.59
C CYS A 155 -15.18 -13.36 -10.98
N THR A 156 -14.91 -14.37 -10.17
CA THR A 156 -13.75 -15.28 -10.35
C THR A 156 -13.73 -15.97 -11.71
N SER A 157 -14.90 -16.31 -12.28
CA SER A 157 -15.02 -16.94 -13.59
C SER A 157 -14.55 -16.05 -14.76
N TRP A 158 -14.46 -14.73 -14.55
CA TRP A 158 -14.03 -13.77 -15.56
C TRP A 158 -12.52 -13.46 -15.50
N MET A 159 -11.85 -13.83 -14.41
CA MET A 159 -10.42 -13.58 -14.22
C MET A 159 -9.52 -14.09 -15.36
N PRO A 160 -9.75 -15.28 -15.95
CA PRO A 160 -8.97 -15.71 -17.11
C PRO A 160 -9.13 -14.80 -18.34
N SER A 161 -10.33 -14.23 -18.55
CA SER A 161 -10.55 -13.26 -19.61
C SER A 161 -9.83 -11.94 -19.33
N LEU A 162 -9.86 -11.47 -18.08
CA LEU A 162 -9.09 -10.30 -17.66
C LEU A 162 -7.60 -10.47 -17.96
N ASP A 163 -7.02 -11.63 -17.63
CA ASP A 163 -5.62 -11.96 -17.91
C ASP A 163 -5.27 -11.79 -19.40
N ALA A 164 -6.08 -12.40 -20.27
CA ALA A 164 -5.91 -12.30 -21.72
C ALA A 164 -6.13 -10.87 -22.26
N ILE A 165 -6.98 -10.07 -21.61
CA ILE A 165 -7.19 -8.66 -21.98
C ILE A 165 -5.94 -7.84 -21.66
N ILE A 166 -5.36 -8.01 -20.47
CA ILE A 166 -4.16 -7.26 -20.06
C ILE A 166 -2.94 -7.66 -20.91
N GLU A 167 -2.76 -8.96 -21.18
CA GLU A 167 -1.68 -9.42 -22.06
C GLU A 167 -1.75 -8.77 -23.45
N LYS A 168 -2.96 -8.66 -24.01
CA LYS A 168 -3.19 -7.99 -25.30
C LYS A 168 -2.97 -6.48 -25.25
N LEU A 169 -3.25 -5.82 -24.12
CA LEU A 169 -3.02 -4.39 -23.97
C LEU A 169 -1.52 -4.04 -24.03
N GLY A 170 -0.67 -4.90 -23.48
CA GLY A 170 0.79 -4.73 -23.47
C GLY A 170 1.51 -5.19 -24.74
N SER A 171 0.83 -5.91 -25.64
CA SER A 171 1.46 -6.45 -26.85
C SER A 171 1.48 -5.43 -28.00
N ALA A 172 2.62 -5.36 -28.70
CA ALA A 172 2.83 -4.48 -29.85
C ALA A 172 1.96 -4.85 -31.07
N ASP A 173 1.35 -6.04 -31.06
CA ASP A 173 0.45 -6.57 -32.09
C ASP A 173 -1.03 -6.17 -31.88
N SER A 174 -1.28 -5.11 -31.12
CA SER A 174 -2.61 -4.54 -30.95
C SER A 174 -3.18 -4.08 -32.30
N THR A 175 -3.90 -4.98 -32.97
CA THR A 175 -4.57 -4.75 -34.26
C THR A 175 -5.69 -3.72 -34.16
N SER A 176 -6.16 -3.41 -32.95
CA SER A 176 -7.05 -2.30 -32.65
C SER A 176 -6.27 -1.08 -32.18
N LYS A 177 -6.52 0.08 -32.80
CA LYS A 177 -5.96 1.36 -32.39
C LYS A 177 -6.56 1.76 -31.03
N ILE A 178 -5.88 1.42 -29.93
CA ILE A 178 -6.29 1.79 -28.58
C ILE A 178 -6.06 3.29 -28.40
N SER A 179 -7.04 3.99 -27.81
CA SER A 179 -6.92 5.40 -27.48
C SER A 179 -5.86 5.60 -26.38
N PRO A 180 -4.90 6.54 -26.55
CA PRO A 180 -3.92 6.87 -25.51
C PRO A 180 -4.52 7.35 -24.20
N ASP A 181 -5.77 7.83 -24.24
CA ASP A 181 -6.53 8.33 -23.08
C ASP A 181 -7.23 7.22 -22.30
N PHE A 182 -7.33 6.01 -22.85
CA PHE A 182 -7.93 4.87 -22.17
C PHE A 182 -7.16 4.59 -20.88
N ARG A 183 -7.91 4.32 -19.80
CA ARG A 183 -7.34 3.91 -18.52
C ARG A 183 -8.21 2.82 -17.91
N LEU A 184 -7.57 1.79 -17.35
CA LEU A 184 -8.24 0.70 -16.67
C LEU A 184 -7.86 0.69 -15.19
N PHE A 185 -8.88 0.78 -14.34
CA PHE A 185 -8.76 0.73 -12.89
C PHE A 185 -9.53 -0.48 -12.38
N LEU A 186 -8.95 -1.24 -11.46
CA LEU A 186 -9.54 -2.43 -10.87
C LEU A 186 -9.58 -2.27 -9.35
N THR A 187 -10.66 -2.71 -8.71
CA THR A 187 -10.70 -2.87 -7.25
C THR A 187 -10.98 -4.31 -6.88
N SER A 188 -10.23 -4.85 -5.91
CA SER A 188 -10.40 -6.23 -5.50
C SER A 188 -9.92 -6.48 -4.08
N MET A 189 -10.53 -7.42 -3.37
CA MET A 189 -9.86 -8.07 -2.24
C MET A 189 -8.79 -9.04 -2.75
N LEU A 190 -7.83 -9.38 -1.89
CA LEU A 190 -6.85 -10.42 -2.18
C LEU A 190 -7.56 -11.75 -2.45
N SER A 191 -7.26 -12.36 -3.60
CA SER A 191 -7.87 -13.61 -4.03
C SER A 191 -6.85 -14.46 -4.80
N LYS A 192 -6.84 -15.76 -4.52
CA LYS A 192 -6.02 -16.73 -5.27
C LYS A 192 -6.43 -16.87 -6.73
N ALA A 193 -7.65 -16.46 -7.06
CA ALA A 193 -8.15 -16.47 -8.43
C ALA A 193 -7.73 -15.22 -9.23
N PHE A 194 -7.13 -14.22 -8.58
CA PHE A 194 -6.68 -13.01 -9.26
C PHE A 194 -5.47 -13.35 -10.16
N PRO A 195 -5.47 -12.98 -11.45
CA PRO A 195 -4.44 -13.45 -12.38
C PRO A 195 -3.07 -12.85 -12.08
N VAL A 196 -2.04 -13.68 -12.24
CA VAL A 196 -0.66 -13.27 -11.97
C VAL A 196 -0.16 -12.27 -13.03
N ALA A 197 -0.54 -12.42 -14.30
CA ALA A 197 -0.07 -11.50 -15.33
C ALA A 197 -0.60 -10.08 -15.08
N VAL A 198 -1.84 -9.95 -14.61
CA VAL A 198 -2.40 -8.66 -14.15
C VAL A 198 -1.53 -8.07 -13.05
N LEU A 199 -1.15 -8.84 -12.03
CA LEU A 199 -0.29 -8.34 -10.94
C LEU A 199 1.09 -7.87 -11.43
N GLN A 200 1.66 -8.52 -12.44
CA GLN A 200 3.00 -8.21 -12.96
C GLN A 200 3.03 -6.98 -13.87
N THR A 201 1.92 -6.68 -14.54
CA THR A 201 1.82 -5.63 -15.58
C THR A 201 1.05 -4.41 -15.11
N SER A 202 0.52 -4.42 -13.88
CA SER A 202 -0.25 -3.32 -13.31
C SER A 202 0.48 -2.66 -12.14
N ILE A 203 0.04 -1.44 -11.83
CA ILE A 203 0.43 -0.74 -10.61
C ILE A 203 -0.48 -1.24 -9.48
N ASN A 204 0.13 -1.89 -8.49
CA ASN A 204 -0.60 -2.47 -7.35
C ASN A 204 -0.57 -1.51 -6.16
N ILE A 205 -1.74 -1.17 -5.64
CA ILE A 205 -1.90 -0.25 -4.52
C ILE A 205 -2.68 -0.91 -3.40
N THR A 206 -2.11 -0.88 -2.20
CA THR A 206 -2.78 -1.27 -0.95
C THR A 206 -3.06 -0.02 -0.14
N ASN A 207 -4.33 0.40 -0.05
CA ASN A 207 -4.72 1.51 0.83
C ASN A 207 -5.02 0.98 2.23
N GLU A 208 -3.98 0.56 2.94
CA GLU A 208 -4.14 0.12 4.32
C GLU A 208 -4.34 1.32 5.26
N PRO A 209 -5.26 1.24 6.24
CA PRO A 209 -5.36 2.27 7.26
C PRO A 209 -4.05 2.34 8.06
N PRO A 210 -3.57 3.54 8.39
CA PRO A 210 -2.30 3.74 9.04
C PRO A 210 -2.33 3.09 10.42
N LEU A 211 -1.23 2.41 10.74
CA LEU A 211 -1.08 1.76 12.03
C LEU A 211 -0.79 2.82 13.10
N GLY A 212 -1.75 3.03 14.00
CA GLY A 212 -1.56 3.87 15.18
C GLY A 212 -2.72 4.82 15.47
N LEU A 213 -3.07 4.93 16.76
CA LEU A 213 -4.18 5.78 17.22
C LEU A 213 -4.02 7.24 16.78
N ARG A 214 -2.80 7.79 16.86
CA ARG A 214 -2.55 9.19 16.49
C ARG A 214 -2.92 9.48 15.04
N VAL A 215 -2.46 8.64 14.11
CA VAL A 215 -2.69 8.86 12.68
C VAL A 215 -4.16 8.64 12.33
N ASN A 216 -4.80 7.64 12.95
CA ASN A 216 -6.24 7.42 12.80
C ASN A 216 -7.06 8.60 13.35
N LEU A 217 -6.66 9.19 14.49
CA LEU A 217 -7.28 10.39 15.03
C LEU A 217 -7.06 11.61 14.13
N GLN A 218 -5.84 11.82 13.62
CA GLN A 218 -5.56 12.92 12.68
C GLN A 218 -6.40 12.81 11.40
N ARG A 219 -6.51 11.61 10.83
CA ARG A 219 -7.38 11.35 9.67
C ARG A 219 -8.85 11.61 9.99
N SER A 220 -9.33 11.13 11.14
CA SER A 220 -10.71 11.35 11.56
C SER A 220 -10.99 12.85 11.72
N LEU A 221 -10.11 13.59 12.40
CA LEU A 221 -10.23 15.05 12.56
C LEU A 221 -10.20 15.80 11.24
N ALA A 222 -9.32 15.40 10.30
CA ALA A 222 -9.28 16.00 8.96
C ALA A 222 -10.61 15.78 8.20
N SER A 223 -11.19 14.59 8.28
CA SER A 223 -12.50 14.32 7.67
C SER A 223 -13.65 15.13 8.30
N PHE A 224 -13.56 15.44 9.60
CA PHE A 224 -14.53 16.33 10.26
C PHE A 224 -14.36 17.78 9.84
N GLN A 225 -13.12 18.27 9.67
CA GLN A 225 -12.84 19.64 9.23
C GLN A 225 -13.48 19.93 7.86
N GLU A 226 -13.34 19.01 6.91
CA GLU A 226 -14.00 19.11 5.59
C GLU A 226 -15.53 19.21 5.70
N HIS A 227 -16.13 18.53 6.68
CA HIS A 227 -17.57 18.57 6.92
C HIS A 227 -18.05 19.91 7.51
N PHE A 228 -17.27 20.51 8.41
CA PHE A 228 -17.56 21.84 8.96
C PHE A 228 -17.35 22.96 7.92
N ASP A 229 -16.32 22.85 7.08
CA ASP A 229 -16.05 23.82 6.02
C ASP A 229 -17.10 23.75 4.89
N ALA A 230 -17.72 22.59 4.68
CA ALA A 230 -18.83 22.42 3.74
C ALA A 230 -20.15 23.06 4.24
N HIS A 231 -20.40 23.06 5.56
CA HIS A 231 -21.63 23.62 6.15
C HIS A 231 -21.52 25.09 6.57
N SER A 232 -20.31 25.65 6.63
CA SER A 232 -20.09 27.07 6.92
C SER A 232 -20.19 27.98 5.68
N ARG A 233 -20.43 27.41 4.49
CA ARG A 233 -20.59 28.14 3.23
C ARG A 233 -22.04 28.33 2.76
N THR A 234 -23.03 27.92 3.53
CA THR A 234 -24.46 28.07 3.17
C THR A 234 -25.16 29.27 3.80
N ASP A 235 -24.46 30.09 4.58
CA ASP A 235 -25.04 31.29 5.20
C ASP A 235 -24.33 32.59 4.74
N VAL A 236 -24.40 32.92 3.45
CA VAL A 236 -24.33 34.31 2.93
C VAL A 236 -25.18 34.43 1.67
#